data_AF-A0A2T2TJE4-F1
#
_entry.id   AF-A0A2T2TJE4-F1
#
_cell.length_a   1.000
_cell.length_b   1.000
_cell.length_c   1.000
_cell.angle_alpha   90.00
_cell.angle_beta   90.00
_cell.angle_gamma   90.00
#
_symmetry.space_group_name_H-M   'P 1'
#
loop_
_entity.id
_entity.type
_entity.pdbx_description
1 polymer ?
#
loop_
_entity_poly.entity_id
_entity_poly.type
_entity_poly.pdbx_seq_one_letter_code
_entity_poly.pdbx_strand_id
1 'polypeptide(L)'
;MFHNRGGDTFDEVSVEGGVAHLQKGHAVAFADVDRDGDQDVYSVMGGSVPGDAFQNVLFENPGHGNHWVTLGLEGRTANRSAIG
;
A
#
# COMPACT_ATOMS: atom_id res chain seq x y z
N MET A 1 10.48 0.36 5.80
CA MET A 1 9.36 -0.47 6.29
C MET A 1 9.82 -1.25 7.51
N PHE A 2 8.94 -1.40 8.49
CA PHE A 2 9.19 -2.17 9.69
C PHE A 2 8.22 -3.35 9.73
N HIS A 3 8.75 -4.57 9.81
CA HIS A 3 7.94 -5.78 9.94
C HIS A 3 7.67 -6.05 11.41
N ASN A 4 6.39 -6.07 11.78
CA ASN A 4 5.95 -6.38 13.13
C ASN A 4 6.22 -7.87 13.48
N ARG A 5 7.01 -8.11 14.52
CA ARG A 5 7.31 -9.44 15.05
C ARG A 5 6.34 -9.82 16.18
N GLY A 6 5.05 -9.92 15.84
CA GLY A 6 4.03 -10.41 16.77
C GLY A 6 3.63 -9.43 17.89
N GLY A 7 3.97 -8.14 17.76
CA GLY A 7 3.58 -7.06 18.66
C GLY A 7 4.67 -6.60 19.63
N ASP A 8 5.78 -7.36 19.73
CA ASP A 8 6.82 -7.10 20.73
C ASP A 8 8.00 -6.29 20.17
N THR A 9 8.39 -6.55 18.93
CA THR A 9 9.50 -5.86 18.25
C THR A 9 9.20 -5.62 16.78
N PHE A 10 10.07 -4.84 16.14
CA PHE A 10 10.01 -4.55 14.72
C PHE A 10 11.38 -4.77 14.07
N ASP A 11 11.38 -5.44 12.94
CA ASP A 11 12.57 -5.56 12.09
C ASP A 11 12.53 -4.50 11.00
N GLU A 12 13.63 -3.79 10.81
CA GLU A 12 13.83 -2.92 9.65
C GLU A 12 14.08 -3.81 8.43
N VAL A 13 13.20 -3.72 7.42
CA VAL A 13 13.22 -4.59 6.22
C VAL A 13 13.02 -3.79 4.94
N SER A 14 13.37 -2.49 4.93
CA SER A 14 13.10 -1.65 3.75
C SER A 14 13.81 -2.16 2.52
N VAL A 15 15.06 -2.59 2.66
CA VAL A 15 15.88 -3.04 1.54
C VAL A 15 15.45 -4.42 1.09
N GLU A 16 15.29 -5.36 2.02
CA GLU A 16 14.88 -6.74 1.77
C GLU A 16 13.47 -6.79 1.16
N GLY A 17 12.57 -5.92 1.61
CA GLY A 17 11.21 -5.79 1.10
C GLY A 17 11.11 -5.00 -0.20
N GLY A 18 12.21 -4.49 -0.76
CA GLY A 18 12.19 -3.75 -2.03
C GLY A 18 11.50 -2.38 -1.99
N VAL A 19 11.22 -1.85 -0.79
CA VAL A 19 10.51 -0.57 -0.58
C VAL A 19 11.45 0.57 -0.13
N ALA A 20 12.76 0.29 -0.03
CA ALA A 20 13.76 1.30 0.26
C ALA A 20 13.88 2.27 -0.91
N HIS A 21 13.77 3.57 -0.62
CA HIS A 21 13.86 4.61 -1.63
C HIS A 21 14.52 5.87 -1.10
N LEU A 22 15.37 6.51 -1.92
CA LEU A 22 16.12 7.72 -1.53
C LEU A 22 15.41 9.03 -1.91
N GLN A 23 14.41 8.97 -2.79
CA GLN A 23 13.68 10.17 -3.22
C GLN A 23 12.64 10.62 -2.19
N LYS A 24 12.26 11.89 -2.31
CA LYS A 24 11.30 12.53 -1.42
C LYS A 24 9.88 12.13 -1.76
N GLY A 25 9.15 11.61 -0.77
CA GLY A 25 7.71 11.34 -0.87
C GLY A 25 6.86 12.59 -0.60
N HIS A 26 5.73 12.69 -1.31
CA HIS A 26 4.78 13.80 -1.20
C HIS A 26 3.36 13.34 -0.84
N ALA A 27 2.98 12.14 -1.26
CA ALA A 27 1.70 11.53 -0.95
C ALA A 27 1.81 10.00 -1.04
N VAL A 28 0.92 9.31 -0.33
CA VAL A 28 0.79 7.86 -0.36
C VAL A 28 -0.69 7.52 -0.50
N ALA A 29 -1.00 6.52 -1.34
CA ALA A 29 -2.31 5.93 -1.47
C ALA A 29 -2.19 4.41 -1.36
N PHE A 30 -3.25 3.78 -0.86
CA PHE A 30 -3.37 2.33 -0.74
C PHE A 30 -4.56 1.86 -1.56
N ALA A 31 -4.36 0.84 -2.38
CA ALA A 31 -5.40 0.25 -3.21
C ALA A 31 -5.00 -1.18 -3.59
N ASP A 32 -5.98 -2.02 -3.87
CA ASP A 32 -5.79 -3.30 -4.58
C ASP A 32 -5.82 -2.97 -6.08
N VAL A 33 -4.65 -2.72 -6.68
CA VAL A 33 -4.56 -2.12 -8.04
C VAL A 33 -4.79 -3.16 -9.12
N ASP A 34 -4.27 -4.37 -8.92
CA ASP A 34 -4.36 -5.47 -9.88
C ASP A 34 -5.57 -6.40 -9.63
N ARG A 35 -6.27 -6.22 -8.49
CA ARG A 35 -7.43 -7.00 -8.07
C ARG A 35 -7.06 -8.44 -7.71
N ASP A 36 -5.99 -8.62 -6.95
CA ASP A 36 -5.58 -9.92 -6.42
C ASP A 36 -5.91 -10.10 -4.94
N GLY A 37 -6.57 -9.10 -4.34
CA GLY A 37 -7.10 -9.15 -2.98
C GLY A 37 -6.10 -8.81 -1.89
N ASP A 38 -4.91 -8.37 -2.25
CA ASP A 38 -4.00 -7.72 -1.32
C ASP A 38 -3.96 -6.19 -1.53
N GLN A 39 -3.19 -5.49 -0.70
CA GLN A 39 -3.13 -4.03 -0.72
C GLN A 39 -1.76 -3.56 -1.20
N ASP A 40 -1.76 -2.83 -2.31
CA ASP A 40 -0.59 -2.17 -2.87
C ASP A 40 -0.38 -0.78 -2.28
N VAL A 41 0.81 -0.24 -2.51
CA VAL A 41 1.19 1.12 -2.08
C VAL A 41 1.65 1.94 -3.28
N TYR A 42 0.96 3.03 -3.56
CA TYR A 42 1.41 4.03 -4.52
C TYR A 42 1.97 5.26 -3.80
N SER A 43 3.18 5.68 -4.19
CA SER A 43 3.84 6.84 -3.61
C SER A 43 4.21 7.88 -4.66
N VAL A 44 3.83 9.14 -4.39
CA VAL A 44 4.23 10.29 -5.18
C VAL A 44 5.63 10.69 -4.77
N MET A 45 6.58 10.68 -5.71
CA MET A 45 8.01 10.86 -5.44
C MET A 45 8.62 11.96 -6.31
N GLY A 46 9.65 12.63 -5.78
CA GLY A 46 10.39 13.67 -6.50
C GLY A 46 9.57 14.95 -6.70
N GLY A 47 9.92 15.73 -7.73
CA GLY A 47 9.24 16.97 -8.07
C GLY A 47 9.39 18.09 -7.03
N SER A 48 10.37 18.00 -6.13
CA SER A 48 10.52 19.01 -5.08
C SER A 48 11.12 20.32 -5.58
N VAL A 49 11.83 20.29 -6.72
CA VAL A 49 12.42 21.45 -7.40
C VAL A 49 12.23 21.34 -8.91
N PRO A 50 12.24 22.46 -9.66
CA PRO A 50 12.21 22.41 -11.12
C PRO A 50 13.34 21.55 -11.67
N GLY A 51 13.01 20.58 -12.52
CA GLY A 51 13.98 19.65 -13.12
C GLY A 51 14.17 18.32 -12.37
N ASP A 52 13.60 18.18 -11.16
CA ASP A 52 13.49 16.89 -10.46
C ASP A 52 12.35 16.07 -11.09
N ALA A 53 12.67 15.28 -12.10
CA ALA A 53 11.72 14.49 -12.88
C ALA A 53 11.64 13.02 -12.43
N PHE A 54 11.75 12.76 -11.12
CA PHE A 54 11.62 11.40 -10.62
C PHE A 54 10.19 10.87 -10.79
N GLN A 55 10.06 9.57 -11.07
CA GLN A 55 8.76 8.93 -11.29
C GLN A 55 8.12 8.53 -9.97
N ASN A 56 6.79 8.58 -9.92
CA ASN A 56 6.04 7.95 -8.84
C ASN A 56 6.27 6.45 -8.85
N VAL A 57 6.17 5.83 -7.68
CA VAL A 57 6.46 4.41 -7.50
C VAL A 57 5.19 3.69 -7.08
N LEU A 58 4.93 2.54 -7.71
CA LEU A 58 3.97 1.56 -7.24
C LEU A 58 4.75 0.41 -6.62
N PHE A 59 4.45 0.09 -5.37
CA PHE A 59 4.90 -1.12 -4.70
C PHE A 59 3.75 -2.11 -4.71
N GLU A 60 3.84 -3.07 -5.63
CA GLU A 60 2.94 -4.21 -5.71
C GLU A 60 3.24 -5.17 -4.55
N ASN A 61 2.21 -5.58 -3.83
CA ASN A 61 2.36 -6.60 -2.80
C ASN A 61 2.32 -7.98 -3.47
N PRO A 62 3.29 -8.87 -3.21
CA PRO A 62 3.33 -10.18 -3.88
C PRO A 62 2.33 -11.20 -3.29
N GLY A 63 1.40 -10.76 -2.46
CA GLY A 63 0.49 -11.61 -1.72
C GLY A 63 1.12 -12.46 -0.63
N HIS A 64 0.27 -13.21 0.04
CA HIS A 64 0.63 -14.13 1.14
C HIS A 64 -0.07 -15.50 1.01
N GLY A 65 -0.65 -15.81 -0.15
CA GLY A 65 -1.35 -17.08 -0.42
C GLY A 65 -2.65 -17.27 0.37
N ASN A 66 -3.21 -16.20 0.93
CA ASN A 66 -4.53 -16.25 1.58
C ASN A 66 -5.63 -16.13 0.52
N HIS A 67 -6.83 -16.54 0.89
CA HIS A 67 -8.01 -16.36 0.05
C HIS A 67 -8.65 -14.99 0.30
N TRP A 68 -9.28 -14.45 -0.73
CA TRP A 68 -9.94 -13.16 -0.69
C TRP A 68 -11.26 -13.20 -1.47
N VAL A 69 -12.11 -12.21 -1.24
CA VAL A 69 -13.38 -12.05 -1.94
C VAL A 69 -13.68 -10.56 -2.14
N THR A 70 -14.07 -10.18 -3.36
CA THR A 70 -14.67 -8.86 -3.60
C THR A 70 -16.17 -8.93 -3.38
N LEU A 71 -16.71 -8.00 -2.59
CA LEU A 71 -18.15 -7.85 -2.39
C LEU A 71 -18.64 -6.57 -3.09
N GLY A 72 -19.50 -6.74 -4.10
CA GLY A 72 -20.27 -5.64 -4.69
C GLY A 72 -21.54 -5.42 -3.88
N LEU A 73 -21.60 -4.34 -3.11
CA LEU A 73 -22.76 -4.03 -2.27
C LEU A 73 -23.76 -3.15 -3.02
N GLU A 74 -25.03 -3.58 -3.09
CA GLU A 74 -26.12 -2.81 -3.69
C GLU A 74 -27.24 -2.58 -2.66
N GLY A 75 -27.58 -1.31 -2.39
CA GLY A 75 -28.65 -0.98 -1.44
C GLY A 75 -28.76 0.53 -1.15
N ARG A 76 -29.94 0.99 -0.72
CA ARG A 76 -30.20 2.41 -0.40
C ARG A 76 -30.14 2.71 1.10
N THR A 77 -30.30 1.70 1.94
CA THR A 77 -30.28 1.80 3.40
C THR A 77 -29.28 0.76 3.90
N ALA A 78 -28.12 1.20 4.36
CA ALA A 78 -27.05 0.32 4.80
C ALA A 78 -26.47 0.81 6.14
N ASN A 79 -25.95 -0.12 6.93
CA ASN A 79 -25.00 0.25 7.98
C ASN A 79 -23.73 0.77 7.28
N ARG A 80 -23.55 2.09 7.26
CA ARG A 80 -22.42 2.74 6.58
C ARG A 80 -21.06 2.31 7.12
N SER A 81 -21.02 1.78 8.33
CA SER A 81 -19.79 1.28 8.94
C SER A 81 -19.49 -0.17 8.57
N ALA A 82 -20.45 -0.90 7.98
CA ALA A 82 -20.34 -2.33 7.66
C ALA A 82 -19.96 -3.23 8.87
N ILE A 83 -20.35 -2.82 10.10
CA ILE A 83 -20.09 -3.57 11.34
C ILE A 83 -21.36 -4.37 11.69
N GLY A 84 -21.25 -5.69 11.90
CA GLY A 84 -22.35 -6.57 12.25
C GLY A 84 -21.87 -7.97 12.61
#